data_AF-A0A418E3X6-F1
#
_entry.id   AF-A0A418E3X6-F1
#
_cell.length_a   1.000
_cell.length_b   1.000
_cell.length_c   1.000
_cell.angle_alpha   90.00
_cell.angle_beta   90.00
_cell.angle_gamma   90.00
#
_symmetry.space_group_name_H-M   'P 1'
#
loop_
_entity.id
_entity.type
_entity.pdbx_description
1 polymer ?
#
loop_
_entity_poly.entity_id
_entity_poly.type
_entity_poly.pdbx_seq_one_letter_code
_entity_poly.pdbx_strand_id
1 'polypeptide(L)'
;MTPVFRILSLWFRHFQHTLVNDEMADIVQSVPSYKFIPLSYQVISRLGTTSTKCNIVQELVRRLATEHPHHTIVQLLALKNGSKRGTAAYRDNIGVLKTEEAGNVLNFVKRSSPMLAALVENMEVLCDAYITLALHDTKEYERRGLKKIALANILVGRDRVPFDNCLRLRKCNQSVPARPAVLTVAIKPRPDGDYSNVPRVQSFEKDFTVTDSGVHKPKIIYCYGSDGVRRKQLVKGNDDTRQDLVIEQAFDIVNSFLDEDPNTRRRHLQIKTYKVTPLDTVAGVLEWVDNTMPMGGYLNGKPVDAHMRYHPHEWKHVQCRSYLQKATDKYAAYLDIQQHFTPVFHHYFLEKYPDPATYSRRAAYTRSVAVTSIVGHVLGIGDRHSQNILIDEATGELVHIDFGVVFD
;
A
#
# COMPACT_ATOMS: atom_id res chain seq x y z
N MET A 1 -18.23 3.74 -12.27
CA MET A 1 -17.53 4.44 -11.17
C MET A 1 -17.38 5.95 -11.44
N THR A 2 -17.26 6.32 -12.72
CA THR A 2 -16.99 7.67 -13.26
C THR A 2 -17.88 8.82 -12.77
N PRO A 3 -19.22 8.67 -12.57
CA PRO A 3 -20.06 9.80 -12.17
C PRO A 3 -19.72 10.37 -10.79
N VAL A 4 -19.43 9.51 -9.81
CA VAL A 4 -19.12 9.96 -8.43
C VAL A 4 -17.81 10.73 -8.38
N PHE A 5 -16.80 10.31 -9.14
CA PHE A 5 -15.54 11.04 -9.29
C PHE A 5 -15.77 12.44 -9.82
N ARG A 6 -16.58 12.58 -10.87
CA ARG A 6 -16.87 13.88 -11.46
C ARG A 6 -17.66 14.78 -10.52
N ILE A 7 -18.65 14.24 -9.82
CA ILE A 7 -19.46 14.97 -8.83
C ILE A 7 -18.56 15.49 -7.70
N LEU A 8 -17.75 14.63 -7.08
CA LEU A 8 -16.84 15.05 -6.00
C LEU A 8 -15.79 16.07 -6.49
N SER A 9 -15.27 15.89 -7.71
CA SER A 9 -14.34 16.85 -8.32
C SER A 9 -14.97 18.23 -8.53
N LEU A 10 -16.20 18.29 -9.04
CA LEU A 10 -16.94 19.54 -9.23
C LEU A 10 -17.28 20.18 -7.87
N TRP A 11 -17.75 19.38 -6.92
CA TRP A 11 -18.04 19.87 -5.56
C TRP A 11 -16.82 20.50 -4.92
N PHE A 12 -15.67 19.81 -4.92
CA PHE A 12 -14.45 20.33 -4.30
C PHE A 12 -13.87 21.54 -5.05
N ARG A 13 -14.12 21.69 -6.35
CA ARG A 13 -13.74 22.89 -7.10
C ARG A 13 -14.59 24.10 -6.73
N HIS A 14 -15.88 23.89 -6.44
CA HIS A 14 -16.85 24.94 -6.14
C HIS A 14 -17.27 24.97 -4.67
N PHE A 15 -16.39 24.50 -3.78
CA PHE A 15 -16.68 24.24 -2.36
C PHE A 15 -17.10 25.48 -1.56
N GLN A 16 -16.80 26.68 -2.07
CA GLN A 16 -17.15 27.97 -1.44
C GLN A 16 -18.60 28.41 -1.74
N HIS A 17 -19.27 27.82 -2.74
CA HIS A 17 -20.62 28.20 -3.12
C HIS A 17 -21.65 27.44 -2.28
N THR A 18 -22.52 28.18 -1.58
CA THR A 18 -23.58 27.59 -0.72
C THR A 18 -24.54 26.72 -1.51
N LEU A 19 -25.01 27.18 -2.69
CA LEU A 19 -25.91 26.41 -3.55
C LEU A 19 -25.34 25.02 -3.91
N VAL A 20 -24.04 24.92 -4.18
CA VAL A 20 -23.40 23.64 -4.50
C VAL A 20 -23.35 22.73 -3.27
N ASN A 21 -23.12 23.31 -2.09
CA ASN A 21 -23.14 22.56 -0.84
C ASN A 21 -24.56 22.09 -0.50
N ASP A 22 -25.58 22.92 -0.69
CA ASP A 22 -26.98 22.56 -0.45
C ASP A 22 -27.40 21.36 -1.33
N GLU A 23 -27.10 21.39 -2.63
CA GLU A 23 -27.31 20.25 -3.55
C GLU A 23 -26.53 19.00 -3.11
N MET A 24 -25.29 19.19 -2.63
CA MET A 24 -24.49 18.07 -2.14
C MET A 24 -25.03 17.47 -0.84
N ALA A 25 -25.76 18.22 -0.01
CA ALA A 25 -26.42 17.68 1.17
C ALA A 25 -27.47 16.63 0.78
N ASP A 26 -28.27 16.92 -0.25
CA ASP A 26 -29.28 15.99 -0.79
C ASP A 26 -28.63 14.75 -1.42
N ILE A 27 -27.53 14.93 -2.14
CA ILE A 27 -26.74 13.82 -2.71
C ILE A 27 -26.16 12.94 -1.60
N VAL A 28 -25.60 13.53 -0.54
CA VAL A 28 -25.02 12.81 0.59
C VAL A 28 -26.06 11.99 1.34
N GLN A 29 -27.32 12.41 1.37
CA GLN A 29 -28.41 11.65 1.98
C GLN A 29 -28.96 10.55 1.05
N SER A 30 -29.22 10.89 -0.22
CA SER A 30 -29.90 10.01 -1.17
C SER A 30 -29.02 8.93 -1.80
N VAL A 31 -27.73 9.21 -2.01
CA VAL A 31 -26.82 8.27 -2.67
C VAL A 31 -26.29 7.23 -1.67
N PRO A 32 -26.27 5.93 -2.04
CA PRO A 32 -25.65 4.91 -1.21
C PRO A 32 -24.18 5.22 -0.91
N SER A 33 -23.84 5.22 0.38
CA SER A 33 -22.54 5.60 0.94
C SER A 33 -21.36 4.82 0.34
N TYR A 34 -21.54 3.51 0.05
CA TYR A 34 -20.48 2.65 -0.51
C TYR A 34 -19.90 3.18 -1.83
N LYS A 35 -20.67 3.98 -2.58
CA LYS A 35 -20.24 4.59 -3.84
C LYS A 35 -19.16 5.65 -3.65
N PHE A 36 -19.06 6.26 -2.47
CA PHE A 36 -18.04 7.25 -2.13
C PHE A 36 -16.75 6.63 -1.57
N ILE A 37 -16.76 5.35 -1.19
CA ILE A 37 -15.60 4.67 -0.58
C ILE A 37 -14.34 4.67 -1.45
N PRO A 38 -14.40 4.48 -2.79
CA PRO A 38 -13.21 4.59 -3.64
C PRO A 38 -12.48 5.94 -3.52
N LEU A 39 -13.18 6.98 -3.08
CA LEU A 39 -12.68 8.34 -2.91
C LEU A 39 -12.58 8.77 -1.44
N SER A 40 -12.63 7.83 -0.50
CA SER A 40 -12.67 8.14 0.92
C SER A 40 -11.45 8.95 1.39
N TYR A 41 -10.26 8.66 0.85
CA TYR A 41 -9.04 9.41 1.18
C TYR A 41 -9.16 10.89 0.76
N GLN A 42 -9.66 11.14 -0.45
CA GLN A 42 -9.87 12.47 -0.99
C GLN A 42 -10.95 13.22 -0.20
N VAL A 43 -12.04 12.55 0.18
CA VAL A 43 -13.11 13.14 1.01
C VAL A 43 -12.60 13.45 2.42
N ILE A 44 -11.96 12.51 3.10
CA ILE A 44 -11.46 12.68 4.48
C ILE A 44 -10.38 13.78 4.55
N SER A 45 -9.58 13.95 3.50
CA SER A 45 -8.56 15.02 3.42
C SER A 45 -9.13 16.45 3.49
N ARG A 46 -10.44 16.61 3.24
CA ARG A 46 -11.20 17.87 3.27
C ARG A 46 -11.89 18.16 4.61
N LEU A 47 -11.77 17.28 5.61
CA LEU A 47 -12.17 17.63 6.96
C LEU A 47 -11.44 18.90 7.41
N GLY A 48 -12.11 19.75 8.21
CA GLY A 48 -11.50 20.96 8.80
C GLY A 48 -11.18 22.10 7.83
N THR A 49 -11.61 22.06 6.55
CA THR A 49 -11.31 23.13 5.57
C THR A 49 -12.37 24.23 5.46
N THR A 50 -13.48 24.18 6.20
CA THR A 50 -14.59 25.16 6.11
C THR A 50 -14.95 25.79 7.45
N SER A 51 -15.29 27.08 7.40
CA SER A 51 -15.68 27.92 8.53
C SER A 51 -17.19 27.89 8.87
N THR A 52 -18.01 27.19 8.09
CA THR A 52 -19.47 27.17 8.26
C THR A 52 -19.95 26.06 9.20
N LYS A 53 -20.88 26.40 10.08
CA LYS A 53 -21.46 25.57 11.16
C LYS A 53 -22.29 24.35 10.70
N CYS A 54 -22.35 24.05 9.40
CA CYS A 54 -22.99 22.86 8.84
C CYS A 54 -22.08 22.25 7.78
N ASN A 55 -21.17 21.36 8.18
CA ASN A 55 -20.17 20.81 7.26
C ASN A 55 -20.63 19.47 6.68
N ILE A 56 -21.15 19.49 5.45
CA ILE A 56 -21.60 18.31 4.70
C ILE A 56 -20.48 17.27 4.54
N VAL A 57 -19.21 17.68 4.47
CA VAL A 57 -18.08 16.72 4.45
C VAL A 57 -18.03 15.95 5.75
N GLN A 58 -18.21 16.63 6.88
CA GLN A 58 -18.22 15.97 8.19
C GLN A 58 -19.38 14.96 8.27
N GLU A 59 -20.55 15.31 7.74
CA GLU A 59 -21.71 14.41 7.70
C GLU A 59 -21.46 13.19 6.81
N LEU A 60 -20.96 13.40 5.59
CA LEU A 60 -20.58 12.31 4.70
C LEU A 60 -19.55 11.39 5.36
N VAL A 61 -18.51 11.96 6.00
CA VAL A 61 -17.47 11.16 6.65
C VAL A 61 -18.01 10.38 7.86
N ARG A 62 -18.90 10.97 8.68
CA ARG A 62 -19.58 10.23 9.76
C ARG A 62 -20.38 9.06 9.23
N ARG A 63 -21.11 9.26 8.13
CA ARG A 63 -21.88 8.20 7.45
C ARG A 63 -20.96 7.09 6.95
N LEU A 64 -19.89 7.43 6.23
CA LEU A 64 -18.91 6.46 5.73
C LEU A 64 -18.20 5.72 6.88
N ALA A 65 -17.94 6.39 8.01
CA ALA A 65 -17.29 5.77 9.17
C ALA A 65 -18.20 4.85 9.98
N THR A 66 -19.50 5.09 9.94
CA THR A 66 -20.50 4.25 10.61
C THR A 66 -20.87 3.05 9.75
N GLU A 67 -21.10 3.25 8.44
CA GLU A 67 -21.55 2.20 7.51
C GLU A 67 -20.39 1.38 6.92
N HIS A 68 -19.19 1.96 6.80
CA HIS A 68 -18.01 1.31 6.20
C HIS A 68 -16.74 1.50 7.07
N PRO A 69 -16.76 1.00 8.32
CA PRO A 69 -15.72 1.31 9.31
C PRO A 69 -14.32 0.83 8.90
N HIS A 70 -14.21 -0.32 8.22
CA HIS A 70 -12.91 -0.88 7.81
C HIS A 70 -12.23 -0.10 6.68
N HIS A 71 -12.99 0.71 5.95
CA HIS A 71 -12.44 1.58 4.91
C HIS A 71 -11.95 2.91 5.47
N THR A 72 -12.58 3.42 6.53
CA THR A 72 -12.47 4.82 6.92
C THR A 72 -11.78 5.06 8.26
N ILE A 73 -11.97 4.20 9.27
CA ILE A 73 -11.43 4.42 10.62
C ILE A 73 -9.90 4.52 10.58
N VAL A 74 -9.22 3.65 9.82
CA VAL A 74 -7.75 3.72 9.68
C VAL A 74 -7.28 5.03 9.07
N GLN A 75 -8.05 5.58 8.11
CA GLN A 75 -7.74 6.87 7.47
C GLN A 75 -7.92 8.02 8.44
N LEU A 76 -8.98 7.98 9.26
CA LEU A 76 -9.25 8.95 10.32
C LEU A 76 -8.19 8.89 11.42
N LEU A 77 -7.75 7.70 11.82
CA LEU A 77 -6.66 7.51 12.78
C LEU A 77 -5.34 8.06 12.24
N ALA A 78 -5.03 7.79 10.98
CA ALA A 78 -3.84 8.34 10.32
C ALA A 78 -3.88 9.88 10.26
N LEU A 79 -5.03 10.47 9.93
CA LEU A 79 -5.21 11.93 9.93
C LEU A 79 -5.09 12.52 11.35
N LYS A 80 -5.74 11.90 12.35
CA LYS A 80 -5.67 12.30 13.76
C LYS A 80 -4.23 12.25 14.29
N ASN A 81 -3.45 11.25 13.87
CA ASN A 81 -2.07 11.07 14.30
C ASN A 81 -1.07 11.93 13.50
N GLY A 82 -1.48 12.50 12.36
CA GLY A 82 -0.59 13.20 11.44
C GLY A 82 0.06 14.48 11.97
N SER A 83 -0.47 15.08 13.05
CA SER A 83 0.17 16.22 13.73
C SER A 83 1.20 15.81 14.78
N LYS A 84 1.19 14.55 15.25
CA LYS A 84 2.08 14.07 16.32
C LYS A 84 3.50 13.78 15.84
N ARG A 85 3.66 13.39 14.57
CA ARG A 85 4.90 12.86 13.98
C ARG A 85 5.00 13.34 12.53
N GLY A 86 6.20 13.70 12.05
CA GLY A 86 6.44 14.25 10.71
C GLY A 86 7.23 15.58 10.70
N THR A 87 7.64 16.05 9.51
CA THR A 87 8.37 17.30 9.32
C THR A 87 7.51 18.53 9.64
N ALA A 88 8.13 19.65 10.04
CA ALA A 88 7.41 20.88 10.41
C ALA A 88 6.49 21.38 9.29
N ALA A 89 7.01 21.45 8.05
CA ALA A 89 6.25 21.85 6.86
C ALA A 89 5.02 20.97 6.59
N TYR A 90 5.04 19.70 7.01
CA TYR A 90 3.91 18.80 6.84
C TYR A 90 2.87 18.95 7.96
N ARG A 91 3.31 19.21 9.20
CA ARG A 91 2.39 19.55 10.32
C ARG A 91 1.61 20.83 10.02
N ASP A 92 2.26 21.80 9.40
CA ASP A 92 1.63 23.05 8.96
C ASP A 92 0.58 22.81 7.85
N ASN A 93 0.80 21.83 6.97
CA ASN A 93 -0.13 21.46 5.89
C ASN A 93 -1.36 20.64 6.33
N ILE A 94 -1.24 19.77 7.35
CA ILE A 94 -2.41 19.09 7.91
C ILE A 94 -3.29 20.10 8.65
N GLY A 95 -2.71 21.01 9.43
CA GLY A 95 -3.45 21.97 10.24
C GLY A 95 -4.16 21.33 11.44
N VAL A 96 -4.13 22.01 12.59
CA VAL A 96 -4.70 21.53 13.86
C VAL A 96 -6.18 21.14 13.71
N LEU A 97 -6.95 21.95 12.99
CA LEU A 97 -8.38 21.75 12.75
C LEU A 97 -8.70 20.38 12.14
N LYS A 98 -7.89 19.88 11.19
CA LYS A 98 -8.16 18.57 10.57
C LYS A 98 -8.00 17.43 11.56
N THR A 99 -7.02 17.54 12.45
CA THR A 99 -6.77 16.52 13.46
C THR A 99 -7.84 16.49 14.54
N GLU A 100 -8.33 17.67 14.95
CA GLU A 100 -9.46 17.79 15.87
C GLU A 100 -10.74 17.24 15.24
N GLU A 101 -11.03 17.59 13.99
CA GLU A 101 -12.21 17.11 13.26
C GLU A 101 -12.20 15.60 13.04
N ALA A 102 -11.04 15.01 12.70
CA ALA A 102 -10.89 13.56 12.64
C ALA A 102 -11.17 12.90 14.00
N GLY A 103 -10.70 13.50 15.09
CA GLY A 103 -11.01 13.08 16.45
C GLY A 103 -12.50 13.16 16.79
N ASN A 104 -13.17 14.25 16.38
CA ASN A 104 -14.60 14.46 16.58
C ASN A 104 -15.44 13.40 15.87
N VAL A 105 -15.09 13.06 14.62
CA VAL A 105 -15.74 11.97 13.88
C VAL A 105 -15.52 10.63 14.58
N LEU A 106 -14.29 10.31 15.00
CA LEU A 106 -14.03 9.04 15.70
C LEU A 106 -14.83 8.94 17.00
N ASN A 107 -14.95 10.04 17.76
CA ASN A 107 -15.77 10.08 18.97
C ASN A 107 -17.26 9.90 18.67
N PHE A 108 -17.76 10.45 17.55
CA PHE A 108 -19.12 10.21 17.09
C PHE A 108 -19.35 8.73 16.80
N VAL A 109 -18.47 8.09 16.02
CA VAL A 109 -18.55 6.66 15.67
C VAL A 109 -18.52 5.77 16.93
N LYS A 110 -17.68 6.11 17.91
CA LYS A 110 -17.66 5.40 19.22
C LYS A 110 -18.99 5.50 19.97
N ARG A 111 -19.74 6.60 19.82
CA ARG A 111 -21.05 6.79 20.47
C ARG A 111 -22.18 6.11 19.70
N SER A 112 -22.01 5.83 18.41
CA SER A 112 -23.04 5.22 17.56
C SER A 112 -23.39 3.79 17.95
N SER A 113 -22.42 2.97 18.38
CA SER A 113 -22.70 1.66 18.97
C SER A 113 -21.53 1.13 19.81
N PRO A 114 -21.78 0.26 20.82
CA PRO A 114 -20.72 -0.39 21.60
C PRO A 114 -19.75 -1.20 20.73
N MET A 115 -20.25 -1.81 19.65
CA MET A 115 -19.41 -2.58 18.71
C MET A 115 -18.43 -1.67 17.96
N LEU A 116 -18.92 -0.53 17.43
CA LEU A 116 -18.07 0.45 16.76
C LEU A 116 -17.08 1.08 17.73
N ALA A 117 -17.48 1.33 18.98
CA ALA A 117 -16.58 1.81 20.03
C ALA A 117 -15.38 0.87 20.21
N ALA A 118 -15.67 -0.42 20.40
CA ALA A 118 -14.66 -1.46 20.52
C ALA A 118 -13.77 -1.57 19.29
N LEU A 119 -14.36 -1.50 18.08
CA LEU A 119 -13.61 -1.57 16.83
C LEU A 119 -12.64 -0.39 16.68
N VAL A 120 -13.08 0.84 16.94
CA VAL A 120 -12.21 2.02 16.88
C VAL A 120 -11.06 1.90 17.87
N GLU A 121 -11.33 1.48 19.11
CA GLU A 121 -10.27 1.29 20.12
C GLU A 121 -9.27 0.21 19.72
N ASN A 122 -9.75 -0.93 19.21
CA ASN A 122 -8.87 -2.00 18.76
C ASN A 122 -8.05 -1.58 17.53
N MET A 123 -8.63 -0.81 16.60
CA MET A 123 -7.89 -0.25 15.46
C MET A 123 -6.85 0.78 15.89
N GLU A 124 -7.17 1.64 16.87
CA GLU A 124 -6.23 2.62 17.43
C GLU A 124 -5.00 1.91 18.02
N VAL A 125 -5.21 0.87 18.83
CA VAL A 125 -4.14 0.04 19.40
C VAL A 125 -3.32 -0.66 18.32
N LEU A 126 -3.99 -1.23 17.32
CA LEU A 126 -3.33 -1.92 16.22
C LEU A 126 -2.44 -0.95 15.42
N CYS A 127 -2.95 0.23 15.07
CA CYS A 127 -2.18 1.26 14.37
C CYS A 127 -0.97 1.70 15.18
N ASP A 128 -1.15 1.99 16.48
CA ASP A 128 -0.06 2.36 17.38
C ASP A 128 0.99 1.25 17.48
N ALA A 129 0.59 -0.02 17.50
CA ALA A 129 1.49 -1.17 17.50
C ALA A 129 2.36 -1.21 16.24
N TYR A 130 1.75 -1.09 15.05
CA TYR A 130 2.48 -1.07 13.78
C TYR A 130 3.40 0.15 13.66
N ILE A 131 2.96 1.34 14.06
CA ILE A 131 3.79 2.55 14.06
C ILE A 131 5.00 2.35 14.99
N THR A 132 4.80 1.75 16.16
CA THR A 132 5.88 1.47 17.11
C THR A 132 6.90 0.49 16.54
N LEU A 133 6.43 -0.58 15.87
CA LEU A 133 7.29 -1.52 15.16
C LEU A 133 8.05 -0.86 14.00
N ALA A 134 7.37 -0.05 13.19
CA ALA A 134 7.94 0.64 12.03
C ALA A 134 9.15 1.49 12.43
N LEU A 135 8.99 2.25 13.52
CA LEU A 135 9.97 3.19 14.06
C LEU A 135 10.98 2.56 15.03
N HIS A 136 10.87 1.27 15.33
CA HIS A 136 11.82 0.59 16.21
C HIS A 136 13.22 0.55 15.61
N ASP A 137 14.22 0.97 16.40
CA ASP A 137 15.62 0.88 16.01
C ASP A 137 16.06 -0.59 16.03
N THR A 138 16.70 -1.02 14.95
CA THR A 138 17.14 -2.40 14.76
C THR A 138 18.66 -2.53 14.64
N LYS A 139 19.41 -1.42 14.71
CA LYS A 139 20.87 -1.40 14.56
C LYS A 139 21.61 -2.35 15.50
N GLU A 140 21.12 -2.52 16.73
CA GLU A 140 21.75 -3.43 17.69
C GLU A 140 21.58 -4.90 17.30
N TYR A 141 20.38 -5.30 16.88
CA TYR A 141 20.13 -6.67 16.42
C TYR A 141 20.95 -7.00 15.18
N GLU A 142 21.06 -6.03 14.26
CA GLU A 142 21.90 -6.16 13.05
C GLU A 142 23.37 -6.33 13.39
N ARG A 143 23.90 -5.51 14.32
CA ARG A 143 25.30 -5.62 14.78
C ARG A 143 25.58 -7.00 15.40
N ARG A 144 24.57 -7.61 16.01
CA ARG A 144 24.61 -8.97 16.58
C ARG A 144 24.33 -10.08 15.56
N GLY A 145 24.06 -9.73 14.29
CA GLY A 145 23.74 -10.70 13.23
C GLY A 145 22.40 -11.42 13.41
N LEU A 146 21.48 -10.87 14.20
CA LEU A 146 20.18 -11.48 14.47
C LEU A 146 19.21 -11.21 13.32
N LYS A 147 18.86 -12.26 12.58
CA LYS A 147 17.91 -12.17 11.45
C LYS A 147 16.45 -12.21 11.88
N LYS A 148 16.15 -12.91 12.98
CA LYS A 148 14.80 -13.03 13.58
C LYS A 148 14.79 -12.35 14.93
N ILE A 149 13.90 -11.39 15.10
CA ILE A 149 13.78 -10.57 16.32
C ILE A 149 12.38 -10.78 16.88
N ALA A 150 12.29 -11.07 18.18
CA ALA A 150 11.01 -11.31 18.83
C ALA A 150 10.14 -10.04 18.80
N LEU A 151 8.91 -10.16 18.32
CA LEU A 151 7.88 -9.11 18.39
C LEU A 151 7.54 -8.75 19.83
N ALA A 152 7.80 -9.66 20.79
CA ALA A 152 7.62 -9.38 22.21
C ALA A 152 8.55 -8.27 22.74
N ASN A 153 9.65 -7.97 22.04
CA ASN A 153 10.53 -6.85 22.38
C ASN A 153 9.92 -5.48 22.02
N ILE A 154 8.86 -5.48 21.21
CA ILE A 154 8.16 -4.27 20.78
C ILE A 154 7.01 -4.02 21.74
N LEU A 155 7.18 -3.04 22.62
CA LEU A 155 6.22 -2.73 23.68
C LEU A 155 5.34 -1.56 23.25
N VAL A 156 4.02 -1.76 23.32
CA VAL A 156 3.01 -0.85 22.79
C VAL A 156 2.18 -0.24 23.92
N GLY A 157 1.87 1.04 23.81
CA GLY A 157 1.02 1.77 24.74
C GLY A 157 1.65 2.01 26.11
N ARG A 158 0.86 2.59 27.03
CA ARG A 158 1.31 2.93 28.40
C ARG A 158 1.60 1.68 29.24
N ASP A 159 0.81 0.63 29.06
CA ASP A 159 0.92 -0.63 29.80
C ASP A 159 2.04 -1.53 29.27
N ARG A 160 2.82 -1.06 28.28
CA ARG A 160 3.97 -1.76 27.68
C ARG A 160 3.63 -3.19 27.26
N VAL A 161 2.50 -3.36 26.60
CA VAL A 161 2.03 -4.67 26.12
C VAL A 161 2.88 -5.09 24.91
N PRO A 162 3.38 -6.33 24.86
CA PRO A 162 4.03 -6.88 23.67
C PRO A 162 3.18 -6.74 22.39
N PHE A 163 3.81 -6.42 21.25
CA PHE A 163 3.12 -6.23 19.96
C PHE A 163 2.23 -7.42 19.59
N ASP A 164 2.75 -8.64 19.74
CA ASP A 164 2.04 -9.89 19.42
C ASP A 164 0.82 -10.15 20.32
N ASN A 165 0.72 -9.43 21.44
CA ASN A 165 -0.39 -9.46 22.38
C ASN A 165 -1.21 -8.16 22.41
N CYS A 166 -0.94 -7.19 21.53
CA CYS A 166 -1.53 -5.85 21.58
C CYS A 166 -3.08 -5.87 21.56
N LEU A 167 -3.69 -6.85 20.90
CA LEU A 167 -5.13 -7.04 20.85
C LEU A 167 -5.67 -8.03 21.89
N ARG A 168 -4.84 -8.93 22.43
CA ARG A 168 -5.33 -10.07 23.26
C ARG A 168 -5.83 -9.67 24.65
N LEU A 169 -5.26 -8.63 25.25
CA LEU A 169 -5.54 -8.26 26.65
C LEU A 169 -6.80 -7.40 26.85
N ARG A 170 -7.57 -7.12 25.78
CA ARG A 170 -8.75 -6.26 25.87
C ARG A 170 -10.04 -7.07 25.91
N LYS A 171 -10.87 -6.83 26.94
CA LYS A 171 -12.22 -7.42 27.06
C LYS A 171 -13.04 -7.26 25.78
N CYS A 172 -12.95 -6.09 25.15
CA CYS A 172 -13.67 -5.76 23.91
C CYS A 172 -13.19 -6.54 22.67
N ASN A 173 -12.00 -7.14 22.70
CA ASN A 173 -11.43 -7.93 21.59
C ASN A 173 -11.82 -9.42 21.63
N GLN A 174 -12.56 -9.82 22.66
CA GLN A 174 -13.10 -11.19 22.79
C GLN A 174 -14.21 -11.45 21.77
N SER A 175 -14.92 -10.42 21.30
CA SER A 175 -15.92 -10.51 20.24
C SER A 175 -15.28 -10.38 18.85
N VAL A 176 -15.50 -11.35 17.97
CA VAL A 176 -14.91 -11.39 16.61
C VAL A 176 -15.23 -10.13 15.78
N PRO A 177 -16.46 -9.58 15.77
CA PRO A 177 -16.77 -8.41 14.95
C PRO A 177 -16.08 -7.11 15.42
N ALA A 178 -15.62 -7.05 16.68
CA ALA A 178 -14.88 -5.91 17.20
C ALA A 178 -13.38 -5.95 16.82
N ARG A 179 -12.90 -7.05 16.24
CA ARG A 179 -11.51 -7.17 15.80
C ARG A 179 -11.29 -6.33 14.53
N PRO A 180 -10.15 -5.64 14.42
CA PRO A 180 -9.79 -4.96 13.19
C PRO A 180 -9.71 -5.96 12.02
N ALA A 181 -10.09 -5.51 10.84
CA ALA A 181 -9.75 -6.24 9.62
C ALA A 181 -8.23 -6.29 9.43
N VAL A 182 -7.73 -7.30 8.74
CA VAL A 182 -6.33 -7.35 8.34
C VAL A 182 -6.03 -6.16 7.41
N LEU A 183 -5.10 -5.28 7.80
CA LEU A 183 -4.86 -4.00 7.12
C LEU A 183 -4.32 -4.13 5.69
N THR A 184 -3.74 -5.28 5.35
CA THR A 184 -3.19 -5.59 4.03
C THR A 184 -4.14 -6.41 3.16
N VAL A 185 -5.41 -6.52 3.53
CA VAL A 185 -6.43 -7.17 2.71
C VAL A 185 -7.22 -6.09 1.97
N ALA A 186 -7.34 -6.23 0.65
CA ALA A 186 -8.22 -5.40 -0.16
C ALA A 186 -9.70 -5.74 0.12
N ILE A 187 -10.38 -4.89 0.87
CA ILE A 187 -11.80 -5.04 1.20
C ILE A 187 -12.62 -4.30 0.14
N LYS A 188 -13.49 -5.02 -0.56
CA LYS A 188 -14.42 -4.38 -1.51
C LYS A 188 -15.50 -3.57 -0.76
N PRO A 189 -15.90 -2.39 -1.24
CA PRO A 189 -17.07 -1.69 -0.71
C PRO A 189 -18.33 -2.55 -0.84
N ARG A 190 -19.16 -2.59 0.20
CA ARG A 190 -20.30 -3.49 0.31
C ARG A 190 -21.61 -2.69 0.29
N PRO A 191 -22.52 -2.91 -0.68
CA PRO A 191 -23.79 -2.18 -0.75
C PRO A 191 -24.71 -2.37 0.45
N ASP A 192 -24.63 -3.54 1.09
CA ASP A 192 -25.38 -3.94 2.29
C ASP A 192 -24.73 -3.45 3.59
N GLY A 193 -23.52 -2.88 3.53
CA GLY A 193 -22.74 -2.51 4.72
C GLY A 193 -22.30 -3.71 5.57
N ASP A 194 -22.49 -4.95 5.11
CA ASP A 194 -22.14 -6.14 5.87
C ASP A 194 -20.67 -6.52 5.63
N TYR A 195 -19.90 -6.43 6.71
CA TYR A 195 -18.48 -6.80 6.75
C TYR A 195 -18.20 -7.98 7.68
N SER A 196 -19.21 -8.75 8.05
CA SER A 196 -19.10 -9.95 8.90
C SER A 196 -18.03 -10.94 8.41
N ASN A 197 -17.94 -11.12 7.08
CA ASN A 197 -17.03 -12.08 6.44
C ASN A 197 -15.63 -11.54 6.14
N VAL A 198 -15.31 -10.30 6.56
CA VAL A 198 -13.97 -9.74 6.34
C VAL A 198 -12.94 -10.41 7.27
N PRO A 199 -11.78 -10.87 6.75
CA PRO A 199 -10.73 -11.45 7.58
C PRO A 199 -10.26 -10.48 8.68
N ARG A 200 -10.37 -10.92 9.94
CA ARG A 200 -9.95 -10.16 11.12
C ARG A 200 -8.53 -10.53 11.55
N VAL A 201 -7.82 -9.60 12.17
CA VAL A 201 -6.52 -9.91 12.79
C VAL A 201 -6.73 -10.89 13.95
N GLN A 202 -6.18 -12.10 13.82
CA GLN A 202 -6.28 -13.16 14.83
C GLN A 202 -5.04 -13.18 15.73
N SER A 203 -3.85 -13.19 15.12
CA SER A 203 -2.56 -13.24 15.82
C SER A 203 -1.40 -12.92 14.88
N PHE A 204 -0.20 -12.78 15.44
CA PHE A 204 1.04 -12.61 14.70
C PHE A 204 1.99 -13.79 14.97
N GLU A 205 2.96 -14.01 14.08
CA GLU A 205 4.12 -14.85 14.43
C GLU A 205 4.92 -14.23 15.58
N LYS A 206 5.79 -15.03 16.21
CA LYS A 206 6.59 -14.57 17.34
C LYS A 206 7.69 -13.59 16.94
N ASP A 207 8.21 -13.74 15.73
CA ASP A 207 9.39 -13.01 15.27
C ASP A 207 9.07 -12.17 14.03
N PHE A 208 9.79 -11.07 13.88
CA PHE A 208 9.90 -10.30 12.65
C PHE A 208 11.32 -10.38 12.09
N THR A 209 11.46 -10.00 10.82
CA THR A 209 12.75 -9.88 10.15
C THR A 209 12.90 -8.48 9.57
N VAL A 210 14.13 -8.07 9.25
CA VAL A 210 14.43 -6.77 8.62
C VAL A 210 14.90 -7.04 7.20
N THR A 211 14.54 -6.18 6.24
CA THR A 211 15.02 -6.33 4.85
C THR A 211 16.54 -6.20 4.77
N ASP A 212 17.16 -6.98 3.89
CA ASP A 212 18.62 -6.98 3.70
C ASP A 212 19.15 -5.70 3.03
N SER A 213 18.27 -4.93 2.37
CA SER A 213 18.59 -3.73 1.60
C SER A 213 17.64 -2.56 1.89
N GLY A 214 18.10 -1.34 1.61
CA GLY A 214 17.34 -0.09 1.74
C GLY A 214 17.79 0.78 2.93
N VAL A 215 17.68 2.11 2.79
CA VAL A 215 18.10 3.07 3.81
C VAL A 215 17.22 2.97 5.07
N HIS A 216 15.92 2.80 4.88
CA HIS A 216 14.93 2.80 5.97
C HIS A 216 14.60 1.42 6.54
N LYS A 217 15.21 0.37 5.99
CA LYS A 217 15.12 -1.04 6.43
C LYS A 217 13.74 -1.45 6.99
N PRO A 218 12.74 -1.61 6.12
CA PRO A 218 11.41 -2.08 6.50
C PRO A 218 11.43 -3.41 7.25
N LYS A 219 10.39 -3.63 8.07
CA LYS A 219 10.23 -4.85 8.89
C LYS A 219 9.24 -5.77 8.21
N ILE A 220 9.54 -7.06 8.15
CA ILE A 220 8.67 -8.09 7.60
C ILE A 220 8.06 -8.88 8.75
N ILE A 221 6.74 -8.92 8.80
CA ILE A 221 5.98 -9.71 9.78
C ILE A 221 5.01 -10.68 9.10
N TYR A 222 4.46 -11.59 9.90
CA TYR A 222 3.40 -12.48 9.48
C TYR A 222 2.18 -12.33 10.38
N CYS A 223 1.03 -12.06 9.76
CA CYS A 223 -0.26 -11.88 10.39
C CYS A 223 -1.18 -13.05 10.01
N TYR A 224 -1.81 -13.68 10.99
CA TYR A 224 -2.85 -14.68 10.78
C TYR A 224 -4.21 -14.01 10.82
N GLY A 225 -5.00 -14.24 9.77
CA GLY A 225 -6.40 -13.82 9.73
C GLY A 225 -7.32 -14.80 10.46
N SER A 226 -8.54 -14.36 10.78
CA SER A 226 -9.61 -15.22 11.31
C SER A 226 -10.08 -16.28 10.31
N ASP A 227 -9.69 -16.14 9.03
CA ASP A 227 -9.88 -17.12 7.97
C ASP A 227 -8.78 -18.19 7.94
N GLY A 228 -7.84 -18.18 8.89
CA GLY A 228 -6.74 -19.13 8.98
C GLY A 228 -5.59 -18.85 8.01
N VAL A 229 -5.69 -17.81 7.18
CA VAL A 229 -4.66 -17.50 6.18
C VAL A 229 -3.53 -16.69 6.81
N ARG A 230 -2.30 -17.21 6.63
CA ARG A 230 -1.04 -16.57 6.99
C ARG A 230 -0.66 -15.55 5.92
N ARG A 231 -0.50 -14.28 6.31
CA ARG A 231 -0.20 -13.18 5.40
C ARG A 231 1.12 -12.52 5.77
N LYS A 232 2.01 -12.44 4.79
CA LYS A 232 3.25 -11.68 4.93
C LYS A 232 2.95 -10.18 4.73
N GLN A 233 3.58 -9.33 5.53
CA GLN A 233 3.35 -7.89 5.51
C GLN A 233 4.67 -7.14 5.61
N LEU A 234 4.75 -6.01 4.91
CA LEU A 234 5.88 -5.10 4.99
C LEU A 234 5.48 -3.86 5.80
N VAL A 235 6.17 -3.64 6.91
CA VAL A 235 5.97 -2.50 7.80
C VAL A 235 7.07 -1.48 7.49
N LYS A 236 6.70 -0.41 6.78
CA LYS A 236 7.59 0.70 6.42
C LYS A 236 7.54 1.78 7.50
N GLY A 237 8.70 2.35 7.82
CA GLY A 237 8.87 3.43 8.79
C GLY A 237 9.89 4.44 8.31
N ASN A 238 9.76 5.70 8.72
CA ASN A 238 10.49 6.85 8.20
C ASN A 238 10.30 7.07 6.69
N ASP A 239 9.15 6.66 6.15
CA ASP A 239 8.82 6.74 4.73
C ASP A 239 7.33 7.05 4.56
N ASP A 240 7.00 7.88 3.57
CA ASP A 240 5.63 8.35 3.33
C ASP A 240 4.91 7.45 2.32
N THR A 241 4.25 6.42 2.84
CA THR A 241 3.51 5.42 2.05
C THR A 241 2.27 5.96 1.32
N ARG A 242 1.95 7.25 1.43
CA ARG A 242 0.78 7.83 0.74
C ARG A 242 1.01 7.96 -0.77
N GLN A 243 2.25 8.17 -1.20
CA GLN A 243 2.57 8.18 -2.63
C GLN A 243 2.28 6.80 -3.24
N ASP A 244 2.75 5.72 -2.60
CA ASP A 244 2.44 4.35 -3.01
C ASP A 244 0.91 4.11 -3.06
N LEU A 245 0.19 4.51 -2.01
CA LEU A 245 -1.27 4.39 -1.97
C LEU A 245 -1.95 5.08 -3.17
N VAL A 246 -1.55 6.31 -3.51
CA VAL A 246 -2.18 7.07 -4.60
C VAL A 246 -1.95 6.37 -5.95
N ILE A 247 -0.77 5.80 -6.17
CA ILE A 247 -0.47 5.05 -7.39
C ILE A 247 -1.27 3.75 -7.46
N GLU A 248 -1.36 3.00 -6.36
CA GLU A 248 -2.20 1.79 -6.30
C GLU A 248 -3.69 2.12 -6.56
N GLN A 249 -4.20 3.25 -6.04
CA GLN A 249 -5.55 3.71 -6.36
C GLN A 249 -5.71 4.07 -7.84
N ALA A 250 -4.69 4.71 -8.45
CA ALA A 250 -4.72 5.01 -9.87
C ALA A 250 -4.71 3.73 -10.71
N PHE A 251 -3.94 2.72 -10.32
CA PHE A 251 -3.92 1.42 -10.98
C PHE A 251 -5.27 0.70 -10.89
N ASP A 252 -5.95 0.74 -9.74
CA ASP A 252 -7.30 0.18 -9.60
C ASP A 252 -8.31 0.86 -10.53
N ILE A 253 -8.19 2.18 -10.73
CA ILE A 253 -9.01 2.94 -11.69
C ILE A 253 -8.69 2.53 -13.12
N VAL A 254 -7.40 2.42 -13.48
CA VAL A 254 -6.97 1.95 -14.80
C VAL A 254 -7.50 0.55 -15.08
N ASN A 255 -7.40 -0.37 -14.12
CA ASN A 255 -7.95 -1.71 -14.22
C ASN A 255 -9.46 -1.69 -14.47
N SER A 256 -10.18 -0.79 -13.81
CA SER A 256 -11.62 -0.62 -14.06
C SER A 256 -11.89 -0.19 -15.51
N PHE A 257 -11.11 0.75 -16.07
CA PHE A 257 -11.24 1.15 -17.47
C PHE A 257 -10.86 0.04 -18.46
N LEU A 258 -9.81 -0.73 -18.16
CA LEU A 258 -9.39 -1.87 -18.97
C LEU A 258 -10.40 -3.03 -18.93
N ASP A 259 -11.19 -3.18 -17.88
CA ASP A 259 -12.25 -4.19 -17.83
C ASP A 259 -13.55 -3.74 -18.50
N GLU A 260 -13.79 -2.43 -18.58
CA GLU A 260 -14.96 -1.85 -19.28
C GLU A 260 -14.87 -2.05 -20.81
N ASP A 261 -13.68 -1.93 -21.41
CA ASP A 261 -13.51 -2.15 -22.86
C ASP A 261 -13.46 -3.65 -23.22
N PRO A 262 -14.29 -4.13 -24.17
CA PRO A 262 -14.34 -5.55 -24.53
C PRO A 262 -13.03 -6.10 -25.12
N ASN A 263 -12.23 -5.28 -25.80
CA ASN A 263 -10.98 -5.72 -26.43
C ASN A 263 -9.89 -5.93 -25.39
N THR A 264 -9.73 -5.01 -24.45
CA THR A 264 -8.79 -5.11 -23.34
C THR A 264 -9.20 -6.22 -22.38
N ARG A 265 -10.50 -6.34 -22.06
CA ARG A 265 -11.03 -7.42 -21.20
C ARG A 265 -10.82 -8.81 -21.79
N ARG A 266 -11.09 -9.02 -23.09
CA ARG A 266 -10.84 -10.32 -23.78
C ARG A 266 -9.38 -10.75 -23.72
N ARG A 267 -8.45 -9.80 -23.59
CA ARG A 267 -7.01 -10.04 -23.50
C ARG A 267 -6.53 -10.13 -22.04
N HIS A 268 -7.41 -9.92 -21.07
CA HIS A 268 -7.09 -9.83 -19.65
C HIS A 268 -5.98 -8.81 -19.37
N LEU A 269 -6.07 -7.63 -19.97
CA LEU A 269 -5.14 -6.54 -19.68
C LEU A 269 -5.47 -5.96 -18.31
N GLN A 270 -4.52 -6.06 -17.39
CA GLN A 270 -4.63 -5.56 -16.03
C GLN A 270 -3.23 -5.24 -15.49
N ILE A 271 -3.18 -4.36 -14.50
CA ILE A 271 -2.04 -4.09 -13.65
C ILE A 271 -2.25 -4.89 -12.36
N LYS A 272 -1.23 -5.63 -11.93
CA LYS A 272 -1.26 -6.29 -10.64
C LYS A 272 -1.05 -5.27 -9.53
N THR A 273 -2.04 -5.10 -8.66
CA THR A 273 -2.03 -4.17 -7.52
C THR A 273 -1.81 -4.88 -6.20
N TYR A 274 -1.46 -4.12 -5.16
CA TYR A 274 -1.32 -4.60 -3.79
C TYR A 274 -1.82 -3.57 -2.79
N LYS A 275 -2.22 -4.03 -1.59
CA LYS A 275 -2.81 -3.15 -0.60
C LYS A 275 -1.76 -2.34 0.16
N VAL A 276 -1.86 -1.01 0.07
CA VAL A 276 -1.15 -0.06 0.93
C VAL A 276 -2.11 0.55 1.95
N THR A 277 -1.68 0.59 3.22
CA THR A 277 -2.41 1.21 4.32
C THR A 277 -1.49 2.14 5.11
N PRO A 278 -1.52 3.46 4.81
CA PRO A 278 -0.82 4.46 5.60
C PRO A 278 -1.41 4.53 7.02
N LEU A 279 -0.54 4.63 8.02
CA LEU A 279 -0.94 4.69 9.44
C LEU A 279 -0.67 6.04 10.08
N ASP A 280 0.34 6.75 9.59
CA ASP A 280 0.59 8.16 9.82
C ASP A 280 1.42 8.73 8.67
N THR A 281 2.21 9.77 8.92
CA THR A 281 3.02 10.50 7.93
C THR A 281 4.37 9.86 7.66
N VAL A 282 4.78 8.92 8.50
CA VAL A 282 6.11 8.31 8.48
C VAL A 282 6.05 6.78 8.57
N ALA A 283 4.87 6.19 8.70
CA ALA A 283 4.68 4.76 8.84
C ALA A 283 3.44 4.27 8.08
N GLY A 284 3.58 3.07 7.53
CA GLY A 284 2.51 2.38 6.82
C GLY A 284 2.76 0.88 6.75
N VAL A 285 1.70 0.15 6.40
CA VAL A 285 1.76 -1.31 6.21
C VAL A 285 1.34 -1.63 4.80
N LEU A 286 2.17 -2.41 4.11
CA LEU A 286 1.96 -2.84 2.75
C LEU A 286 1.75 -4.36 2.73
N GLU A 287 0.87 -4.80 1.85
CA GLU A 287 0.78 -6.19 1.45
C GLU A 287 2.12 -6.65 0.87
N TRP A 288 2.56 -7.82 1.31
CA TRP A 288 3.64 -8.51 0.62
C TRP A 288 3.03 -9.36 -0.48
N VAL A 289 3.40 -9.10 -1.73
CA VAL A 289 2.95 -9.92 -2.85
C VAL A 289 3.71 -11.24 -2.81
N ASP A 290 3.02 -12.32 -2.49
CA ASP A 290 3.62 -13.65 -2.41
C ASP A 290 4.00 -14.19 -3.79
N ASN A 291 4.95 -15.13 -3.80
CA ASN A 291 5.49 -15.74 -5.03
C ASN A 291 6.08 -14.74 -6.01
N THR A 292 6.63 -13.62 -5.54
CA THR A 292 7.31 -12.66 -6.41
C THR A 292 8.82 -12.65 -6.18
N MET A 293 9.57 -12.37 -7.25
CA MET A 293 11.01 -12.18 -7.20
C MET A 293 11.39 -10.89 -7.95
N PRO A 294 12.22 -10.01 -7.38
CA PRO A 294 12.78 -8.88 -8.13
C PRO A 294 13.56 -9.38 -9.35
N MET A 295 13.41 -8.74 -10.52
CA MET A 295 14.12 -9.15 -11.74
C MET A 295 15.63 -9.19 -11.54
N GLY A 296 16.17 -8.23 -10.77
CA GLY A 296 17.59 -8.23 -10.38
C GLY A 296 18.00 -9.46 -9.58
N GLY A 297 17.09 -10.04 -8.79
CA GLY A 297 17.34 -11.28 -8.04
C GLY A 297 17.66 -12.49 -8.92
N TYR A 298 17.11 -12.55 -10.14
CA TYR A 298 17.44 -13.58 -11.13
C TYR A 298 18.63 -13.21 -12.02
N LEU A 299 18.69 -11.95 -12.45
CA LEU A 299 19.68 -11.50 -13.43
C LEU A 299 21.09 -11.47 -12.85
N ASN A 300 21.25 -10.93 -11.64
CA ASN A 300 22.54 -10.66 -11.02
C ASN A 300 22.50 -10.80 -9.48
N GLY A 301 21.58 -11.60 -8.97
CA GLY A 301 21.38 -11.82 -7.54
C GLY A 301 22.22 -12.95 -6.97
N LYS A 302 22.11 -13.16 -5.66
CA LYS A 302 22.56 -14.39 -5.00
C LYS A 302 21.31 -15.12 -4.47
N PRO A 303 21.14 -16.42 -4.74
CA PRO A 303 22.10 -17.35 -5.32
C PRO A 303 22.12 -17.40 -6.86
N VAL A 304 21.20 -16.71 -7.55
CA VAL A 304 21.03 -16.81 -9.00
C VAL A 304 21.63 -15.61 -9.73
N ASP A 305 22.70 -15.86 -10.48
CA ASP A 305 23.29 -14.92 -11.43
C ASP A 305 23.16 -15.52 -12.83
N ALA A 306 22.05 -15.21 -13.52
CA ALA A 306 21.78 -15.73 -14.85
C ALA A 306 22.83 -15.28 -15.87
N HIS A 307 23.33 -14.05 -15.77
CA HIS A 307 24.36 -13.55 -16.67
C HIS A 307 25.65 -14.38 -16.53
N MET A 308 26.12 -14.62 -15.30
CA MET A 308 27.30 -15.46 -15.09
C MET A 308 27.08 -16.93 -15.46
N ARG A 309 25.86 -17.47 -15.32
CA ARG A 309 25.56 -18.88 -15.67
C ARG A 309 25.58 -19.13 -17.17
N TYR A 310 24.94 -18.25 -17.96
CA TYR A 310 24.82 -18.42 -19.41
C TYR A 310 25.99 -17.81 -20.19
N HIS A 311 26.62 -16.76 -19.65
CA HIS A 311 27.72 -16.04 -20.29
C HIS A 311 28.88 -15.78 -19.30
N PRO A 312 29.60 -16.84 -18.84
CA PRO A 312 30.62 -16.72 -17.79
C PRO A 312 31.86 -15.90 -18.19
N HIS A 313 32.09 -15.70 -19.49
CA HIS A 313 33.25 -14.99 -20.04
C HIS A 313 32.97 -13.53 -20.40
N GLU A 314 31.71 -13.10 -20.29
CA GLU A 314 31.29 -11.72 -20.56
C GLU A 314 31.57 -10.79 -19.37
N TRP A 315 31.38 -9.48 -19.58
CA TRP A 315 31.56 -8.50 -18.52
C TRP A 315 30.53 -8.72 -17.41
N LYS A 316 30.93 -8.51 -16.16
CA LYS A 316 30.00 -8.53 -15.02
C LYS A 316 29.24 -7.22 -14.92
N HIS A 317 28.04 -7.26 -14.33
CA HIS A 317 27.23 -6.05 -14.14
C HIS A 317 27.98 -4.93 -13.36
N VAL A 318 28.85 -5.28 -12.40
CA VAL A 318 29.69 -4.32 -11.66
C VAL A 318 30.73 -3.65 -12.56
N GLN A 319 31.33 -4.42 -13.47
CA GLN A 319 32.29 -3.92 -14.45
C GLN A 319 31.59 -2.97 -15.43
N CYS A 320 30.43 -3.37 -15.97
CA CYS A 320 29.61 -2.54 -16.85
C CYS A 320 29.24 -1.20 -16.18
N ARG A 321 28.79 -1.25 -14.92
CA ARG A 321 28.48 -0.05 -14.13
C ARG A 321 29.71 0.86 -13.98
N SER A 322 30.85 0.30 -13.59
CA SER A 322 32.08 1.08 -13.38
C SER A 322 32.61 1.70 -14.68
N TYR A 323 32.56 0.94 -15.78
CA TYR A 323 32.98 1.39 -17.10
C TYR A 323 32.12 2.56 -17.57
N LEU A 324 30.79 2.40 -17.53
CA LEU A 324 29.86 3.46 -17.90
C LEU A 324 30.02 4.70 -17.00
N GLN A 325 30.24 4.54 -15.70
CA GLN A 325 30.46 5.67 -14.77
C GLN A 325 31.73 6.47 -15.10
N LYS A 326 32.82 5.79 -15.47
CA LYS A 326 34.12 6.42 -15.79
C LYS A 326 34.20 6.99 -17.19
N ALA A 327 33.39 6.49 -18.13
CA ALA A 327 33.41 6.95 -19.51
C ALA A 327 33.05 8.44 -19.64
N THR A 328 33.81 9.16 -20.47
CA THR A 328 33.49 10.54 -20.88
C THR A 328 32.36 10.54 -21.90
N ASP A 329 32.48 9.70 -22.94
CA ASP A 329 31.39 9.41 -23.88
C ASP A 329 30.55 8.23 -23.37
N LYS A 330 29.39 8.56 -22.79
CA LYS A 330 28.46 7.57 -22.26
C LYS A 330 27.82 6.71 -23.36
N TYR A 331 27.63 7.26 -24.56
CA TYR A 331 26.96 6.54 -25.65
C TYR A 331 27.89 5.49 -26.25
N ALA A 332 29.15 5.86 -26.55
CA ALA A 332 30.14 4.90 -27.02
C ALA A 332 30.38 3.77 -26.00
N ALA A 333 30.49 4.11 -24.71
CA ALA A 333 30.63 3.11 -23.66
C ALA A 333 29.40 2.20 -23.52
N TYR A 334 28.19 2.73 -23.72
CA TYR A 334 26.97 1.92 -23.73
C TYR A 334 26.97 0.90 -24.88
N LEU A 335 27.32 1.31 -26.10
CA LEU A 335 27.41 0.40 -27.26
C LEU A 335 28.45 -0.70 -27.06
N ASP A 336 29.60 -0.36 -26.45
CA ASP A 336 30.65 -1.33 -26.13
C ASP A 336 30.20 -2.33 -25.05
N ILE A 337 29.46 -1.87 -24.04
CA ILE A 337 28.82 -2.77 -23.05
C ILE A 337 27.86 -3.74 -23.74
N GLN A 338 27.05 -3.29 -24.70
CA GLN A 338 26.10 -4.17 -25.40
C GLN A 338 26.80 -5.31 -26.17
N GLN A 339 28.02 -5.08 -26.65
CA GLN A 339 28.81 -6.13 -27.32
C GLN A 339 29.37 -7.17 -26.35
N HIS A 340 29.49 -6.83 -25.07
CA HIS A 340 30.10 -7.65 -24.02
C HIS A 340 29.13 -8.08 -22.90
N PHE A 341 27.82 -7.86 -23.10
CA PHE A 341 26.79 -8.14 -22.09
C PHE A 341 25.45 -8.56 -22.73
N THR A 342 25.30 -9.87 -22.95
CA THR A 342 24.16 -10.47 -23.66
C THR A 342 22.91 -10.56 -22.75
N PRO A 343 21.70 -10.20 -23.25
CA PRO A 343 20.46 -10.36 -22.49
C PRO A 343 20.07 -11.82 -22.23
N VAL A 344 19.87 -12.20 -20.97
CA VAL A 344 19.59 -13.59 -20.56
C VAL A 344 18.18 -13.84 -19.98
N PHE A 345 17.34 -12.81 -19.87
CA PHE A 345 16.08 -12.93 -19.11
C PHE A 345 15.09 -13.95 -19.70
N HIS A 346 15.17 -14.24 -20.99
CA HIS A 346 14.31 -15.23 -21.64
C HIS A 346 14.48 -16.65 -21.04
N HIS A 347 15.66 -16.97 -20.49
CA HIS A 347 15.91 -18.24 -19.80
C HIS A 347 15.07 -18.40 -18.54
N TYR A 348 14.63 -17.32 -17.89
CA TYR A 348 13.77 -17.38 -16.71
C TYR A 348 12.50 -18.20 -17.00
N PHE A 349 11.86 -17.92 -18.14
CA PHE A 349 10.62 -18.60 -18.52
C PHE A 349 10.87 -20.06 -18.90
N LEU A 350 12.00 -20.36 -19.54
CA LEU A 350 12.38 -21.72 -19.92
C LEU A 350 12.71 -22.60 -18.70
N GLU A 351 13.38 -22.04 -17.70
CA GLU A 351 13.73 -22.74 -16.46
C GLU A 351 12.52 -22.92 -15.53
N LYS A 352 11.72 -21.87 -15.36
CA LYS A 352 10.62 -21.85 -14.39
C LYS A 352 9.39 -22.61 -14.89
N TYR A 353 9.12 -22.57 -16.20
CA TYR A 353 7.94 -23.16 -16.82
C TYR A 353 8.36 -24.11 -17.96
N PRO A 354 8.77 -25.34 -17.64
CA PRO A 354 9.27 -26.30 -18.65
C PRO A 354 8.16 -26.92 -19.52
N ASP A 355 6.89 -26.73 -19.16
CA ASP A 355 5.72 -27.27 -19.87
C ASP A 355 5.16 -26.26 -20.90
N PRO A 356 4.19 -26.65 -21.77
CA PRO A 356 3.58 -25.73 -22.73
C PRO A 356 2.97 -24.45 -22.12
N ALA A 357 2.78 -24.37 -20.79
CA ALA A 357 2.34 -23.15 -20.12
C ALA A 357 3.38 -22.02 -20.20
N THR A 358 4.63 -22.25 -20.61
CA THR A 358 5.59 -21.16 -20.91
C THR A 358 4.97 -20.11 -21.83
N TYR A 359 4.16 -20.54 -22.82
CA TYR A 359 3.54 -19.62 -23.77
C TYR A 359 2.53 -18.69 -23.09
N SER A 360 1.67 -19.21 -22.22
CA SER A 360 0.68 -18.40 -21.51
C SER A 360 1.34 -17.47 -20.49
N ARG A 361 2.37 -17.92 -19.78
CA ARG A 361 3.16 -17.10 -18.84
C ARG A 361 3.93 -16.00 -19.55
N ARG A 362 4.53 -16.29 -20.70
CA ARG A 362 5.20 -15.27 -21.54
C ARG A 362 4.19 -14.26 -22.09
N ALA A 363 3.00 -14.70 -22.49
CA ALA A 363 1.94 -13.79 -22.92
C ALA A 363 1.46 -12.88 -21.77
N ALA A 364 1.31 -13.42 -20.55
CA ALA A 364 0.98 -12.63 -19.35
C ALA A 364 2.07 -11.60 -19.05
N TYR A 365 3.35 -12.01 -19.10
CA TYR A 365 4.50 -11.11 -19.01
C TYR A 365 4.41 -9.97 -20.02
N THR A 366 4.31 -10.27 -21.32
CA THR A 366 4.24 -9.25 -22.38
C THR A 366 3.07 -8.29 -22.19
N ARG A 367 1.90 -8.79 -21.81
CA ARG A 367 0.72 -7.95 -21.53
C ARG A 367 0.95 -7.04 -20.33
N SER A 368 1.45 -7.58 -19.22
CA SER A 368 1.74 -6.79 -18.02
C SER A 368 2.79 -5.71 -18.29
N VAL A 369 3.89 -6.04 -18.99
CA VAL A 369 4.90 -5.07 -19.44
C VAL A 369 4.28 -3.96 -20.27
N ALA A 370 3.45 -4.30 -21.27
CA ALA A 370 2.84 -3.32 -22.15
C ALA A 370 1.92 -2.35 -21.38
N VAL A 371 1.07 -2.89 -20.50
CA VAL A 371 0.15 -2.08 -19.70
C VAL A 371 0.92 -1.21 -18.71
N THR A 372 1.85 -1.78 -17.93
CA THR A 372 2.60 -1.00 -16.92
C THR A 372 3.54 0.02 -17.56
N SER A 373 4.04 -0.22 -18.77
CA SER A 373 4.87 0.75 -19.50
C SER A 373 4.06 1.95 -19.97
N ILE A 374 2.89 1.73 -20.58
CA ILE A 374 2.01 2.82 -21.04
C ILE A 374 1.51 3.62 -19.83
N VAL A 375 1.05 2.94 -18.78
CA VAL A 375 0.51 3.58 -17.59
C VAL A 375 1.61 4.29 -16.81
N GLY A 376 2.78 3.68 -16.70
CA GLY A 376 3.96 4.30 -16.10
C GLY A 376 4.40 5.57 -16.84
N HIS A 377 4.32 5.58 -18.18
CA HIS A 377 4.58 6.78 -18.96
C HIS A 377 3.52 7.87 -18.71
N VAL A 378 2.22 7.53 -18.74
CA VAL A 378 1.12 8.49 -18.51
C VAL A 378 1.16 9.08 -17.11
N LEU A 379 1.55 8.30 -16.10
CA LEU A 379 1.64 8.74 -14.70
C LEU A 379 3.03 9.30 -14.32
N GLY A 380 3.99 9.33 -15.24
CA GLY A 380 5.36 9.81 -14.97
C GLY A 380 6.09 9.00 -13.90
N ILE A 381 5.93 7.67 -13.86
CA ILE A 381 6.55 6.80 -12.83
C ILE A 381 8.03 6.61 -13.13
N GLY A 382 8.89 7.12 -12.23
CA GLY A 382 10.34 7.01 -12.26
C GLY A 382 10.91 5.86 -11.42
N ASP A 383 12.24 5.83 -11.31
CA ASP A 383 13.01 4.87 -10.48
C ASP A 383 12.66 3.37 -10.69
N ARG A 384 12.47 2.98 -11.95
CA ARG A 384 12.13 1.60 -12.36
C ARG A 384 13.36 0.72 -12.51
N HIS A 385 14.22 0.67 -11.50
CA HIS A 385 15.39 -0.21 -11.49
C HIS A 385 15.02 -1.68 -11.25
N SER A 386 15.92 -2.63 -11.53
CA SER A 386 15.65 -4.07 -11.48
C SER A 386 15.23 -4.65 -10.13
N GLN A 387 15.38 -3.89 -9.03
CA GLN A 387 14.86 -4.27 -7.70
C GLN A 387 13.42 -3.80 -7.42
N ASN A 388 12.88 -2.85 -8.21
CA ASN A 388 11.52 -2.31 -8.08
C ASN A 388 10.54 -2.93 -9.09
N ILE A 389 11.05 -3.78 -9.98
CA ILE A 389 10.25 -4.56 -10.93
C ILE A 389 10.38 -6.02 -10.54
N LEU A 390 9.27 -6.60 -10.10
CA LEU A 390 9.18 -7.98 -9.65
C LEU A 390 8.43 -8.79 -10.69
N ILE A 391 8.76 -10.07 -10.79
CA ILE A 391 7.98 -11.05 -11.53
C ILE A 391 7.23 -11.94 -10.55
N ASP A 392 5.93 -12.12 -10.76
CA ASP A 392 5.16 -13.15 -10.09
C ASP A 392 5.49 -14.51 -10.72
N GLU A 393 6.10 -15.37 -9.91
CA GLU A 393 6.57 -16.70 -10.26
C GLU A 393 5.45 -17.71 -10.50
N ALA A 394 4.22 -17.41 -10.09
CA ALA A 394 3.06 -18.25 -10.36
C ALA A 394 2.36 -17.84 -11.67
N THR A 395 2.30 -16.53 -11.97
CA THR A 395 1.51 -16.00 -13.10
C THR A 395 2.34 -15.58 -14.30
N GLY A 396 3.60 -15.21 -14.10
CA GLY A 396 4.47 -14.57 -15.10
C GLY A 396 4.23 -13.06 -15.27
N GLU A 397 3.28 -12.46 -14.53
CA GLU A 397 2.98 -11.03 -14.60
C GLU A 397 4.03 -10.19 -13.86
N LEU A 398 4.27 -8.97 -14.35
CA LEU A 398 5.07 -7.98 -13.63
C LEU A 398 4.30 -7.31 -12.51
N VAL A 399 5.00 -7.06 -11.41
CA VAL A 399 4.55 -6.28 -10.26
C VAL A 399 5.55 -5.15 -10.04
N HIS A 400 5.09 -3.91 -10.13
CA HIS A 400 5.92 -2.74 -9.84
C HIS A 400 5.72 -2.38 -8.37
N ILE A 401 6.80 -2.03 -7.66
CA ILE A 401 6.73 -1.59 -6.27
C ILE A 401 7.50 -0.28 -6.08
N ASP A 402 7.32 0.35 -4.92
CA ASP A 402 8.09 1.50 -4.43
C ASP A 402 7.99 2.73 -5.33
N PHE A 403 6.95 3.55 -5.13
CA PHE A 403 6.61 4.66 -6.05
C PHE A 403 7.07 6.04 -5.57
N GLY A 404 8.32 6.15 -5.12
CA GLY A 404 8.87 7.40 -4.57
C GLY A 404 9.11 8.53 -5.60
N VAL A 405 9.06 8.24 -6.90
CA VAL A 405 9.25 9.22 -7.99
C VAL A 405 8.11 9.06 -9.00
N VAL A 406 7.18 10.01 -9.02
CA VAL A 406 5.94 9.95 -9.82
C VAL A 406 5.45 11.36 -10.23
N PHE A 407 4.68 11.43 -11.32
CA PHE A 407 4.05 12.64 -11.88
C PHE A 407 5.00 13.71 -12.48
N ASP A 408 6.17 13.29 -12.96
CA ASP A 408 7.12 14.14 -13.69
C ASP A 408 6.90 14.15 -15.22
#